data_AF-A0A1I3CR67-F1
#
_entry.id   AF-A0A1I3CR67-F1
#
_cell.length_a   1.000
_cell.length_b   1.000
_cell.length_c   1.000
_cell.angle_alpha   90.00
_cell.angle_beta   90.00
_cell.angle_gamma   90.00
#
_symmetry.space_group_name_H-M   'P 1'
#
loop_
_entity.id
_entity.type
_entity.pdbx_description
1 polymer ?
#
loop_
_entity_poly.entity_id
_entity_poly.type
_entity_poly.pdbx_seq_one_letter_code
_entity_poly.pdbx_strand_id
1 'polypeptide(L)'
;MAFEDKTLVCKDCGKEFTFTAGEQEFYAEKGFENEPARCRDCRDKRRRTREGGEQRQMFKVTCAECGKETEVPFEPKNDRPVYCRDCFNKKRVERD
;
A
#
# COMPACT_ATOMS: atom_id res chain seq x y z
N MET A 1 -14.91 0.52 28.95
CA MET A 1 -15.80 -0.42 28.22
C MET A 1 -15.27 -1.80 28.49
N ALA A 2 -16.10 -2.77 28.85
CA ALA A 2 -15.66 -4.16 28.93
C ALA A 2 -15.61 -4.67 27.49
N PHE A 3 -14.41 -4.96 26.98
CA PHE A 3 -14.25 -5.59 25.68
C PHE A 3 -14.32 -7.12 25.86
N GLU A 4 -14.98 -7.79 24.94
CA GLU A 4 -15.15 -9.25 24.95
C GLU A 4 -14.64 -9.81 23.64
N ASP A 5 -14.09 -11.03 23.66
CA ASP A 5 -13.59 -11.68 22.46
C ASP A 5 -14.69 -11.82 21.41
N LYS A 6 -14.43 -11.31 20.21
CA LYS A 6 -15.38 -11.34 19.10
C LYS A 6 -14.82 -12.14 17.94
N THR A 7 -15.59 -13.11 17.45
CA THR A 7 -15.23 -13.83 16.22
C THR A 7 -15.64 -13.02 14.99
N LEU A 8 -14.69 -12.80 14.08
CA LEU A 8 -14.89 -12.08 12.82
C LEU A 8 -14.50 -12.97 11.64
N VAL A 9 -15.03 -12.65 10.45
CA VAL A 9 -14.71 -13.37 9.21
C VAL A 9 -13.75 -12.56 8.37
N CYS A 10 -12.64 -13.18 7.95
CA CYS A 10 -11.64 -12.54 7.11
C CYS A 10 -12.19 -12.30 5.69
N LYS A 11 -12.17 -11.04 5.23
CA LYS A 11 -12.65 -10.66 3.89
C LYS A 11 -11.86 -11.30 2.74
N ASP A 12 -10.60 -11.69 2.97
CA ASP A 12 -9.74 -12.22 1.91
C ASP A 12 -9.77 -13.76 1.82
N CYS A 13 -9.86 -14.48 2.94
CA CYS A 13 -9.78 -15.95 2.97
C CYS A 13 -11.03 -16.65 3.52
N GLY A 14 -12.02 -15.89 4.02
CA GLY A 14 -13.27 -16.43 4.57
C GLY A 14 -13.13 -17.17 5.90
N LYS A 15 -11.91 -17.31 6.44
CA LYS A 15 -11.69 -17.95 7.74
C LYS A 15 -12.14 -17.05 8.88
N GLU A 16 -12.68 -17.68 9.90
CA GLU A 16 -12.94 -17.05 11.19
C GLU A 16 -11.62 -16.73 11.91
N PHE A 17 -11.59 -15.61 12.61
CA PHE A 17 -10.49 -15.22 13.49
C PHE A 17 -11.03 -14.44 14.69
N THR A 18 -10.33 -14.53 15.81
CA THR A 18 -10.73 -13.86 17.05
C THR A 18 -10.16 -12.45 17.10
N PHE A 19 -11.01 -11.46 17.34
CA PHE A 19 -10.66 -10.10 17.73
C PHE A 19 -10.78 -10.02 19.24
N THR A 20 -9.65 -10.21 19.92
CA THR A 20 -9.59 -10.36 21.37
C THR A 20 -9.92 -9.07 22.10
N ALA A 21 -10.32 -9.17 23.36
CA ALA A 21 -10.56 -8.00 24.22
C ALA A 21 -9.33 -7.05 24.25
N GLY A 22 -8.12 -7.60 24.36
CA GLY A 22 -6.89 -6.79 24.36
C GLY A 22 -6.59 -6.11 23.02
N GLU A 23 -6.96 -6.73 21.89
CA GLU A 23 -6.85 -6.07 20.58
C GLU A 23 -7.87 -4.93 20.43
N GLN A 24 -9.07 -5.08 20.99
CA GLN A 24 -10.08 -4.02 21.00
C GLN A 24 -9.66 -2.83 21.86
N GLU A 25 -9.05 -3.08 23.02
CA GLU A 25 -8.44 -2.03 23.84
C GLU A 25 -7.36 -1.28 23.08
N PHE A 26 -6.47 -2.00 22.38
CA PHE A 26 -5.45 -1.38 21.54
C PHE A 26 -6.06 -0.53 20.42
N TYR A 27 -7.13 -1.00 19.78
CA TYR A 27 -7.81 -0.24 18.72
C TYR A 27 -8.43 1.05 19.28
N ALA A 28 -9.09 0.97 20.43
CA ALA A 28 -9.67 2.12 21.12
C ALA A 28 -8.61 3.15 21.53
N GLU A 29 -7.47 2.72 22.10
CA GLU A 29 -6.37 3.62 22.49
C GLU A 29 -5.79 4.38 21.28
N LYS A 30 -5.68 3.71 20.13
CA LYS A 30 -5.16 4.32 18.90
C LYS A 30 -6.19 5.15 18.13
N GLY A 31 -7.43 5.25 18.62
CA GLY A 31 -8.51 5.95 17.94
C GLY A 31 -8.99 5.25 16.67
N PHE A 32 -8.83 3.92 16.58
CA PHE A 32 -9.37 3.14 15.48
C PHE A 32 -10.83 2.78 15.76
N GLU A 33 -11.74 3.38 15.00
CA GLU A 33 -13.19 3.14 15.11
C GLU A 33 -13.65 1.86 14.37
N ASN A 34 -12.80 1.31 13.50
CA ASN A 34 -13.14 0.19 12.63
C ASN A 34 -12.54 -1.14 13.11
N GLU A 35 -13.33 -2.21 13.01
CA GLU A 35 -12.89 -3.56 13.30
C GLU A 35 -11.92 -4.10 12.24
N PRO A 36 -11.02 -5.03 12.60
CA PRO A 36 -10.15 -5.67 11.62
C PRO A 36 -10.98 -6.43 10.58
N ALA A 37 -10.75 -6.13 9.29
CA ALA A 37 -11.42 -6.82 8.18
C ALA A 37 -10.69 -8.10 7.72
N ARG A 38 -9.49 -8.38 8.25
CA ARG A 38 -8.61 -9.46 7.80
C ARG A 38 -7.91 -10.12 8.98
N CYS A 39 -7.78 -11.44 8.93
CA CYS A 39 -6.98 -12.19 9.89
C CYS A 39 -5.49 -11.83 9.81
N ARG A 40 -4.75 -12.18 10.85
CA ARG A 40 -3.30 -11.93 10.97
C ARG A 40 -2.52 -12.46 9.78
N ASP A 41 -2.78 -13.68 9.33
CA ASP A 41 -2.09 -14.28 8.19
C ASP A 41 -2.29 -13.50 6.89
N CYS A 42 -3.51 -13.04 6.61
CA CYS A 42 -3.81 -12.24 5.42
C CYS A 42 -3.18 -10.84 5.51
N ARG A 43 -3.13 -10.24 6.70
CA ARG A 43 -2.41 -8.98 6.94
C ARG A 43 -0.91 -9.15 6.69
N ASP A 44 -0.31 -10.20 7.25
CA ASP A 44 1.12 -10.48 7.13
C ASP A 44 1.50 -10.85 5.69
N LYS A 45 0.68 -11.66 5.00
CA LYS A 45 0.87 -11.97 3.58
C LYS A 45 0.88 -10.69 2.74
N ARG A 46 -0.07 -9.79 2.95
CA ARG A 46 -0.16 -8.53 2.20
C ARG A 46 0.99 -7.58 2.54
N ARG A 47 1.42 -7.55 3.80
CA ARG A 47 2.60 -6.81 4.23
C ARG A 47 3.85 -7.32 3.51
N ARG A 48 4.06 -8.64 3.48
CA ARG A 48 5.15 -9.30 2.75
C ARG A 48 5.09 -9.08 1.24
N THR A 49 3.91 -9.06 0.62
CA THR A 49 3.78 -8.73 -0.82
C THR A 49 4.13 -7.27 -1.10
N ARG A 50 3.92 -6.37 -0.13
CA ARG A 50 4.26 -4.94 -0.28
C ARG A 50 5.73 -4.64 0.01
N GLU A 51 6.32 -5.32 1.00
CA GLU A 51 7.73 -5.19 1.39
C GLU A 51 8.64 -6.00 0.46
N GLY A 52 8.24 -7.22 0.12
CA GLY A 52 8.86 -8.07 -0.88
C GLY A 52 8.31 -7.74 -2.25
N GLY A 53 8.58 -6.52 -2.72
CA GLY A 53 8.25 -6.08 -4.06
C GLY A 53 8.62 -7.16 -5.06
N GLU A 54 7.60 -7.90 -5.51
CA GLU A 54 7.66 -8.71 -6.72
C GLU A 54 8.42 -7.86 -7.73
N GLN A 55 9.54 -8.37 -8.24
CA GLN A 55 10.54 -7.62 -8.97
C GLN A 55 9.86 -6.81 -10.06
N ARG A 56 9.45 -5.58 -9.74
CA ARG A 56 8.66 -4.77 -10.67
C ARG A 56 9.61 -4.57 -11.81
N GLN A 57 9.23 -5.06 -12.99
CA GLN A 57 10.04 -4.87 -14.17
C GLN A 57 10.25 -3.38 -14.34
N MET A 58 11.49 -2.95 -14.15
CA MET A 58 11.89 -1.56 -14.29
C MET A 58 12.15 -1.33 -15.77
N PHE A 59 11.44 -0.37 -16.35
CA PHE A 59 11.63 0.02 -17.74
C PHE A 59 12.56 1.22 -17.78
N LYS A 60 13.66 1.09 -18.53
CA LYS A 60 14.54 2.23 -18.82
C LYS A 60 13.81 3.19 -19.75
N VAL A 61 13.86 4.48 -19.41
CA VAL A 61 13.20 5.54 -20.17
C VAL A 61 14.00 6.82 -20.07
N THR A 62 13.95 7.62 -21.11
CA THR A 62 14.57 8.95 -21.14
C THR A 62 13.58 9.99 -20.63
N CYS A 63 14.00 10.80 -19.66
CA CYS A 63 13.19 11.90 -19.15
C CYS A 63 12.91 12.94 -20.25
N ALA A 64 11.64 13.27 -20.47
CA ALA A 64 11.21 14.23 -21.49
C ALA A 64 11.62 15.69 -21.21
N GLU A 65 12.00 16.02 -19.97
CA GLU A 65 12.39 17.38 -19.57
C GLU A 65 13.91 17.57 -19.53
N CYS A 66 14.65 16.66 -18.90
CA CYS A 66 16.08 16.81 -18.68
C CYS A 66 16.96 15.84 -19.48
N GLY A 67 16.37 14.90 -20.23
CA GLY A 67 17.10 13.96 -21.10
C GLY A 67 17.86 12.85 -20.37
N LYS A 68 17.81 12.78 -19.04
CA LYS A 68 18.50 11.74 -18.27
C LYS A 68 17.77 10.39 -18.37
N GLU A 69 18.53 9.30 -18.41
CA GLU A 69 18.00 7.95 -18.28
C GLU A 69 17.49 7.72 -16.85
N THR A 70 16.30 7.17 -16.73
CA THR A 70 15.66 6.83 -15.46
C THR A 70 14.88 5.52 -15.61
N GLU A 71 14.45 4.97 -14.49
CA GLU A 71 13.72 3.71 -14.45
C GLU A 71 12.32 3.92 -13.87
N VAL A 72 11.31 3.36 -14.55
CA VAL A 72 9.91 3.46 -14.12
C VAL A 72 9.27 2.08 -13.99
N PRO A 73 8.35 1.88 -13.02
CA PRO A 73 7.70 0.59 -12.79
C PRO A 73 6.52 0.32 -13.73
N PHE A 74 6.37 1.10 -14.80
CA PHE A 74 5.30 1.00 -15.78
C PHE A 74 5.91 1.02 -17.18
N GLU A 75 5.28 0.30 -18.12
CA GLU A 75 5.71 0.32 -19.51
C GLU A 75 5.48 1.72 -20.11
N PRO A 76 6.54 2.41 -20.60
CA PRO A 76 6.40 3.74 -21.18
C PRO A 76 5.59 3.67 -22.48
N LYS A 77 4.49 4.43 -22.54
CA LYS A 77 3.68 4.58 -23.75
C LYS A 77 4.09 5.85 -24.49
N ASN A 78 4.08 5.80 -25.82
CA ASN A 78 4.41 6.96 -26.67
C ASN A 78 3.39 8.11 -26.54
N ASP A 79 2.22 7.87 -25.95
CA ASP A 79 1.16 8.87 -25.82
C ASP A 79 1.41 9.92 -24.71
N ARG A 80 2.34 9.67 -23.78
CA ARG A 80 2.54 10.54 -22.59
C ARG A 80 4.03 10.74 -22.25
N PRO A 81 4.47 11.97 -21.94
CA PRO A 81 5.85 12.22 -21.53
C PRO A 81 6.14 11.58 -20.17
N VAL A 82 7.30 10.92 -20.08
CA VAL A 82 7.80 10.35 -18.83
C VAL A 82 8.85 11.27 -18.24
N TYR A 83 8.78 11.50 -16.93
CA TYR A 83 9.69 12.39 -16.21
C TYR A 83 10.46 11.61 -15.15
N CYS A 84 11.73 11.98 -14.92
CA CYS A 84 12.46 11.50 -13.75
C CYS A 84 11.82 12.05 -12.46
N ARG A 85 12.18 11.47 -11.31
CA ARG A 85 11.62 11.82 -10.00
C ARG A 85 11.70 13.32 -9.71
N ASP A 86 12.81 13.96 -10.06
CA ASP A 86 13.02 15.39 -9.79
C ASP A 86 12.13 16.27 -10.67
N CYS A 87 12.11 16.02 -11.98
CA CYS A 87 11.27 16.75 -12.95
C CYS A 87 9.77 16.55 -12.66
N PHE A 88 9.37 15.33 -12.29
CA PHE A 88 7.99 15.04 -11.89
C PHE A 88 7.58 15.82 -10.64
N ASN A 89 8.44 15.87 -9.62
CA ASN A 89 8.17 16.62 -8.39
C ASN A 89 8.05 18.12 -8.65
N LYS A 90 8.92 18.70 -9.50
CA LYS A 90 8.82 20.11 -9.91
C LYS A 90 7.48 20.41 -10.59
N LYS A 91 7.12 19.65 -11.61
CA LYS A 91 5.83 19.79 -12.32
C LYS A 91 4.61 19.55 -11.42
N ARG A 92 4.73 18.72 -10.37
CA ARG A 92 3.66 18.51 -9.40
C ARG A 92 3.40 19.75 -8.57
N VAL A 93 4.45 20.47 -8.16
CA VAL A 93 4.34 21.72 -7.38
C VAL A 93 3.78 22.86 -8.23
N GLU A 94 4.11 22.94 -9.52
CA GLU A 94 3.59 24.00 -10.41
C GLU A 94 2.09 23.87 -10.76
N ARG A 95 1.48 22.71 -10.48
CA ARG A 95 0.07 22.42 -10.81
C ARG A 95 -0.88 22.59 -9.61
N ASP A 96 -0.33 22.72 -8.40
CA ASP A 96 -1.07 22.94 -7.16
C ASP A 96 -1.19 24.45 -6.89
#